data_AF-A0A7K0M618-F1
#
_entry.id   AF-A0A7K0M618-F1
#
_cell.length_a   1.000
_cell.length_b   1.000
_cell.length_c   1.000
_cell.angle_alpha   90.00
_cell.angle_beta   90.00
_cell.angle_gamma   90.00
#
_symmetry.space_group_name_H-M   'P 1'
#
loop_
_entity.id
_entity.type
_entity.pdbx_description
1 polymer ?
#
loop_
_entity_poly.entity_id
_entity_poly.type
_entity_poly.pdbx_seq_one_letter_code
_entity_poly.pdbx_strand_id
1 'polypeptide(L)'
;MSEETNSNNNSNSNINSADDSGQGTPAVNRSATRASQHKRPNNKLVLGACMLAVVLIGSGVAGLGLSGCGKKAESAAPAKTEAAVVTTTTTTTTTIAVGPTSALTGVQLNLDDTAGAALLARPVLVAKMDNSPEAMPQIGIEQADMVIELKVEGISRYMTVFQSKDVQQVGPIRSARTSDPDLLAMFGRPLVAWSGGNENVVQVMADTPWIQSVSHSQAPDAYSRSSAKKAPHNLILDVPKIYTYADQPPVLPNKLFDYVAPGQDPGGTPVLGFDM
;
A
#
# COMPACT_ATOMS: atom_id res chain seq x y z
N MET A 1 73.34 20.55 1.26
CA MET A 1 72.47 20.37 0.08
C MET A 1 71.20 19.71 0.57
N SER A 2 70.22 20.49 1.05
CA SER A 2 69.18 21.23 0.31
C SER A 2 67.86 20.44 0.33
N GLU A 3 66.99 20.84 1.27
CA GLU A 3 65.54 20.75 1.20
C GLU A 3 65.04 21.62 0.04
N GLU A 4 64.00 21.18 -0.69
CA GLU A 4 62.69 21.83 -0.73
C GLU A 4 61.78 21.19 -1.79
N THR A 5 60.53 21.04 -1.39
CA THR A 5 59.35 20.60 -2.16
C THR A 5 58.97 21.62 -3.25
N ASN A 6 58.44 21.17 -4.39
CA ASN A 6 57.65 22.04 -5.26
C ASN A 6 56.37 21.37 -5.79
N SER A 7 55.30 22.15 -5.73
CA SER A 7 53.90 21.85 -5.99
C SER A 7 53.55 22.13 -7.45
N ASN A 8 52.68 21.30 -8.04
CA ASN A 8 52.11 21.48 -9.38
C ASN A 8 50.86 22.36 -9.29
N ASN A 9 50.88 23.52 -9.93
CA ASN A 9 49.69 24.33 -10.21
C ASN A 9 49.79 24.91 -11.62
N ASN A 10 48.88 24.52 -12.51
CA ASN A 10 48.77 25.05 -13.87
C ASN A 10 47.53 25.93 -13.97
N SER A 11 47.76 27.23 -13.99
CA SER A 11 46.76 28.27 -14.28
C SER A 11 47.21 28.95 -15.56
N ASN A 12 46.43 28.86 -16.64
CA ASN A 12 46.64 29.68 -17.82
C ASN A 12 45.39 30.52 -18.06
N SER A 13 45.51 31.81 -17.71
CA SER A 13 44.60 32.88 -18.04
C SER A 13 44.91 33.42 -19.43
N ASN A 14 43.89 33.71 -20.24
CA ASN A 14 44.05 34.66 -21.32
C ASN A 14 42.82 35.57 -21.43
N ILE A 15 43.11 36.86 -21.44
CA ILE A 15 42.20 38.01 -21.50
C ILE A 15 42.20 38.53 -22.94
N ASN A 16 41.03 38.92 -23.46
CA ASN A 16 40.78 40.06 -24.38
C ASN A 16 39.26 40.05 -24.70
N SER A 17 38.44 40.90 -24.08
CA SER A 17 38.03 42.27 -24.47
C SER A 17 37.20 42.41 -25.77
N ALA A 18 36.09 43.15 -25.59
CA ALA A 18 35.03 43.62 -26.50
C ALA A 18 35.54 44.29 -27.81
N ASP A 19 34.76 44.61 -28.85
CA ASP A 19 33.35 45.01 -28.97
C ASP A 19 32.93 45.02 -30.47
N ASP A 20 31.63 45.10 -30.69
CA ASP A 20 30.92 45.85 -31.74
C ASP A 20 30.50 45.28 -33.12
N SER A 21 29.19 45.48 -33.33
CA SER A 21 28.31 45.63 -34.51
C SER A 21 28.49 44.85 -35.82
N GLY A 22 27.40 44.20 -36.24
CA GLY A 22 27.21 43.74 -37.62
C GLY A 22 25.91 42.96 -37.86
N GLN A 23 24.88 43.65 -38.34
CA GLN A 23 23.58 43.12 -38.73
C GLN A 23 23.65 42.03 -39.82
N GLY A 24 22.72 41.06 -39.78
CA GLY A 24 22.45 40.16 -40.90
C GLY A 24 21.55 38.99 -40.54
N THR A 25 20.23 39.15 -40.72
CA THR A 25 19.28 38.02 -40.76
C THR A 25 19.50 37.19 -42.02
N PRO A 26 19.13 35.88 -42.06
CA PRO A 26 17.82 35.58 -42.64
C PRO A 26 17.09 34.32 -42.10
N ALA A 27 15.82 34.27 -42.51
CA ALA A 27 15.01 33.08 -42.82
C ALA A 27 14.45 32.24 -41.65
N VAL A 28 13.28 32.71 -41.21
CA VAL A 28 12.17 31.93 -40.67
C VAL A 28 11.81 30.76 -41.61
N ASN A 29 12.02 29.52 -41.18
CA ASN A 29 11.46 28.34 -41.85
C ASN A 29 10.20 27.87 -41.11
N ARG A 30 9.04 28.42 -41.49
CA ARG A 30 7.71 27.96 -41.04
C ARG A 30 7.24 26.85 -41.96
N SER A 31 7.59 25.61 -41.62
CA SER A 31 6.95 24.42 -42.18
C SER A 31 5.74 24.07 -41.31
N ALA A 32 4.57 24.50 -41.74
CA ALA A 32 3.29 24.14 -41.14
C ALA A 32 2.99 22.66 -41.42
N THR A 33 3.23 21.79 -40.44
CA THR A 33 2.77 20.39 -40.50
C THR A 33 1.28 20.34 -40.14
N ARG A 34 0.51 20.10 -41.18
CA ARG A 34 -0.94 19.92 -41.27
C ARG A 34 -1.48 19.02 -40.13
N ALA A 35 -2.33 19.60 -39.29
CA ALA A 35 -3.11 18.86 -38.30
C ALA A 35 -4.04 17.85 -38.99
N SER A 36 -3.80 16.56 -38.75
CA SER A 36 -4.69 15.47 -39.11
C SER A 36 -5.92 15.52 -38.21
N GLN A 37 -7.04 16.02 -38.74
CA GLN A 37 -8.35 15.91 -38.11
C GLN A 37 -8.78 14.45 -38.14
N HIS A 38 -8.59 13.74 -37.02
CA HIS A 38 -9.15 12.42 -36.83
C HIS A 38 -10.67 12.53 -36.56
N LYS A 39 -11.44 12.17 -37.58
CA LYS A 39 -12.89 12.05 -37.59
C LYS A 39 -13.33 11.05 -36.52
N ARG A 40 -13.98 11.52 -35.46
CA ARG A 40 -14.59 10.67 -34.41
C ARG A 40 -15.79 9.91 -35.02
N PRO A 41 -15.88 8.58 -34.89
CA PRO A 41 -17.11 7.87 -35.23
C PRO A 41 -18.16 8.08 -34.12
N ASN A 42 -19.30 8.67 -34.52
CA ASN A 42 -20.53 8.77 -33.74
C ASN A 42 -21.12 7.37 -33.56
N ASN A 43 -21.05 6.79 -32.35
CA ASN A 43 -21.86 5.62 -32.02
C ASN A 43 -22.79 5.93 -30.85
N LYS A 44 -24.06 5.67 -31.14
CA LYS A 44 -25.25 6.12 -30.43
C LYS A 44 -25.38 5.44 -29.06
N LEU A 45 -25.69 6.27 -28.07
CA LEU A 45 -26.15 5.90 -26.75
C LEU A 45 -27.47 5.12 -26.88
N VAL A 46 -27.48 3.83 -26.56
CA VAL A 46 -28.71 3.04 -26.45
C VAL A 46 -29.07 2.96 -24.96
N LEU A 47 -30.08 3.74 -24.59
CA LEU A 47 -30.72 3.76 -23.29
C LEU A 47 -31.71 2.58 -23.24
N GLY A 48 -31.34 1.48 -22.56
CA GLY A 48 -32.19 0.31 -22.37
C GLY A 48 -32.82 0.33 -20.98
N ALA A 49 -34.14 0.44 -20.93
CA ALA A 49 -34.98 0.65 -19.76
C ALA A 49 -35.14 -0.56 -18.83
N CYS A 50 -35.52 -0.23 -17.60
CA CYS A 50 -36.04 -1.02 -16.49
C CYS A 50 -36.76 -2.34 -16.83
N MET A 51 -36.46 -3.39 -16.07
CA MET A 51 -37.42 -4.42 -15.68
C MET A 51 -37.10 -4.88 -14.25
N LEU A 52 -37.89 -4.36 -13.32
CA LEU A 52 -37.98 -4.76 -11.92
C LEU A 52 -38.84 -6.03 -11.88
N ALA A 53 -38.28 -7.17 -11.47
CA ALA A 53 -39.04 -8.38 -11.21
C ALA A 53 -39.10 -8.62 -9.69
N VAL A 54 -40.24 -8.23 -9.12
CA VAL A 54 -40.68 -8.58 -7.76
C VAL A 54 -41.19 -10.02 -7.79
N VAL A 55 -40.65 -10.88 -6.92
CA VAL A 55 -41.32 -12.14 -6.53
C VAL A 55 -41.35 -12.20 -5.01
N LEU A 56 -42.54 -11.99 -4.47
CA LEU A 56 -42.96 -12.35 -3.12
C LEU A 56 -43.70 -13.69 -3.17
N ILE A 57 -43.74 -14.37 -2.01
CA ILE A 57 -44.58 -15.50 -1.52
C ILE A 57 -43.61 -16.54 -0.90
N GLY A 58 -43.70 -16.99 0.34
CA GLY A 58 -44.65 -16.78 1.43
C GLY A 58 -44.33 -17.74 2.59
N SER A 59 -44.48 -17.22 3.81
CA SER A 59 -44.90 -17.81 5.08
C SER A 59 -44.65 -19.31 5.42
N GLY A 60 -43.94 -19.54 6.54
CA GLY A 60 -44.00 -20.79 7.32
C GLY A 60 -43.81 -20.49 8.81
N VAL A 61 -44.76 -20.96 9.62
CA VAL A 61 -45.14 -20.48 10.96
C VAL A 61 -44.44 -21.22 12.10
N ALA A 62 -44.40 -20.54 13.24
CA ALA A 62 -43.88 -20.87 14.56
C ALA A 62 -44.34 -22.19 15.20
N GLY A 63 -43.47 -22.73 16.08
CA GLY A 63 -43.80 -23.74 17.08
C GLY A 63 -43.10 -23.43 18.42
N LEU A 64 -43.88 -22.95 19.38
CA LEU A 64 -43.53 -22.78 20.81
C LEU A 64 -43.57 -24.14 21.52
N GLY A 65 -42.59 -24.41 22.39
CA GLY A 65 -42.54 -25.57 23.28
C GLY A 65 -42.13 -25.17 24.70
N LEU A 66 -42.83 -25.73 25.69
CA LEU A 66 -43.01 -25.23 27.05
C LEU A 66 -41.86 -25.49 28.05
N SER A 67 -41.78 -24.56 29.00
CA SER A 67 -41.47 -24.63 30.44
C SER A 67 -41.15 -25.99 31.10
N GLY A 68 -40.07 -26.00 31.91
CA GLY A 68 -39.82 -26.96 32.99
C GLY A 68 -39.03 -26.31 34.12
N CYS A 69 -39.68 -26.09 35.26
CA CYS A 69 -39.16 -25.44 36.46
C CYS A 69 -38.67 -26.50 37.47
N GLY A 70 -37.55 -26.26 38.16
CA GLY A 70 -37.07 -27.17 39.21
C GLY A 70 -35.94 -26.57 40.05
N LYS A 71 -36.31 -25.88 41.14
CA LYS A 71 -35.42 -25.55 42.27
C LYS A 71 -35.18 -26.81 43.11
N LYS A 72 -33.92 -27.11 43.52
CA LYS A 72 -33.62 -27.53 44.90
C LYS A 72 -32.13 -27.60 45.25
N ALA A 73 -31.86 -27.07 46.45
CA ALA A 73 -30.91 -27.51 47.49
C ALA A 73 -29.39 -27.41 47.27
N GLU A 74 -28.86 -26.44 48.02
CA GLU A 74 -27.57 -26.43 48.71
C GLU A 74 -27.33 -27.69 49.57
N SER A 75 -26.11 -28.24 49.51
CA SER A 75 -25.54 -29.17 50.48
C SER A 75 -24.01 -29.10 50.44
N ALA A 76 -23.39 -28.94 51.60
CA ALA A 76 -21.98 -28.66 51.81
C ALA A 76 -21.09 -29.92 51.92
N ALA A 77 -19.86 -29.79 51.42
CA ALA A 77 -18.56 -30.40 51.84
C ALA A 77 -18.40 -31.95 51.75
N PRO A 78 -17.17 -32.50 51.54
CA PRO A 78 -15.95 -32.19 52.31
C PRO A 78 -14.67 -31.88 51.50
N ALA A 79 -13.73 -31.24 52.20
CA ALA A 79 -12.39 -30.90 51.76
C ALA A 79 -11.53 -32.14 51.48
N LYS A 80 -10.79 -32.10 50.35
CA LYS A 80 -9.74 -33.04 50.02
C LYS A 80 -8.39 -32.33 50.10
N THR A 81 -7.58 -32.73 51.06
CA THR A 81 -6.16 -32.36 51.20
C THR A 81 -5.39 -33.02 50.06
N GLU A 82 -4.87 -32.21 49.13
CA GLU A 82 -3.97 -32.66 48.06
C GLU A 82 -2.61 -32.01 48.26
N ALA A 83 -1.59 -32.84 48.35
CA ALA A 83 -0.22 -32.45 48.65
C ALA A 83 0.36 -31.62 47.50
N ALA A 84 0.88 -30.43 47.81
CA ALA A 84 1.59 -29.59 46.87
C ALA A 84 2.92 -30.24 46.48
N VAL A 85 2.97 -30.84 45.29
CA VAL A 85 4.21 -31.19 44.61
C VAL A 85 4.79 -29.90 44.03
N VAL A 86 5.87 -29.40 44.63
CA VAL A 86 6.63 -28.25 44.10
C VAL A 86 7.46 -28.74 42.92
N THR A 87 6.90 -28.65 41.71
CA THR A 87 7.64 -28.84 40.47
C THR A 87 8.40 -27.55 40.16
N THR A 88 9.70 -27.53 40.43
CA THR A 88 10.59 -26.44 40.00
C THR A 88 10.81 -26.54 38.50
N THR A 89 9.99 -25.86 37.70
CA THR A 89 10.22 -25.70 36.26
C THR A 89 11.32 -24.67 36.04
N THR A 90 12.53 -25.13 35.69
CA THR A 90 13.60 -24.24 35.22
C THR A 90 13.24 -23.76 33.81
N THR A 91 12.71 -22.53 33.71
CA THR A 91 12.49 -21.88 32.42
C THR A 91 13.85 -21.40 31.89
N THR A 92 14.39 -22.08 30.87
CA THR A 92 15.56 -21.58 30.15
C THR A 92 15.10 -20.46 29.22
N THR A 93 15.24 -19.20 29.65
CA THR A 93 15.01 -18.04 28.80
C THR A 93 16.15 -17.98 27.78
N THR A 94 15.92 -18.49 26.57
CA THR A 94 16.83 -18.25 25.45
C THR A 94 16.63 -16.81 25.02
N THR A 95 17.56 -15.93 25.37
CA THR A 95 17.59 -14.55 24.88
C THR A 95 17.90 -14.60 23.39
N ILE A 96 16.88 -14.51 22.54
CA ILE A 96 17.04 -14.46 21.08
C ILE A 96 17.76 -13.14 20.74
N ALA A 97 18.81 -13.22 19.92
CA ALA A 97 19.50 -12.04 19.43
C ALA A 97 18.53 -11.20 18.58
N VAL A 98 18.52 -9.89 18.81
CA VAL A 98 17.49 -8.98 18.29
C VAL A 98 17.86 -8.48 16.90
N GLY A 99 16.96 -8.66 15.93
CA GLY A 99 17.07 -8.18 14.55
C GLY A 99 16.38 -6.82 14.33
N PRO A 100 16.24 -6.37 13.07
CA PRO A 100 15.59 -5.10 12.75
C PRO A 100 14.10 -5.13 13.08
N THR A 101 13.54 -3.94 13.31
CA THR A 101 12.10 -3.73 13.56
C THR A 101 11.44 -3.14 12.32
N SER A 102 10.29 -3.67 11.92
CA SER A 102 9.50 -3.12 10.82
C SER A 102 9.03 -1.69 11.12
N ALA A 103 9.30 -0.76 10.20
CA ALA A 103 8.88 0.64 10.32
C ALA A 103 7.35 0.83 10.23
N LEU A 104 6.64 -0.12 9.62
CA LEU A 104 5.19 -0.06 9.42
C LEU A 104 4.39 -0.76 10.52
N THR A 105 4.90 -1.88 11.03
CA THR A 105 4.16 -2.75 11.97
C THR A 105 4.74 -2.76 13.37
N GLY A 106 5.98 -2.30 13.57
CA GLY A 106 6.66 -2.39 14.86
C GLY A 106 7.08 -3.81 15.26
N VAL A 107 6.79 -4.81 14.42
CA VAL A 107 7.20 -6.19 14.67
C VAL A 107 8.71 -6.28 14.59
N GLN A 108 9.31 -6.76 15.68
CA GLN A 108 10.73 -7.02 15.77
C GLN A 108 11.05 -8.40 15.20
N LEU A 109 12.01 -8.46 14.29
CA LEU A 109 12.51 -9.72 13.75
C LEU A 109 13.60 -10.30 14.65
N ASN A 110 13.77 -11.61 14.58
CA ASN A 110 14.95 -12.27 15.14
C ASN A 110 16.16 -11.95 14.27
N LEU A 111 17.36 -11.89 14.86
CA LEU A 111 18.58 -11.55 14.12
C LEU A 111 18.94 -12.57 13.02
N ASP A 112 18.52 -13.82 13.18
CA ASP A 112 18.71 -14.92 12.23
C ASP A 112 17.66 -14.96 11.11
N ASP A 113 16.60 -14.15 11.20
CA ASP A 113 15.57 -14.02 10.15
C ASP A 113 16.07 -13.13 9.01
N THR A 114 17.03 -13.66 8.25
CA THR A 114 17.60 -13.01 7.07
C THR A 114 16.58 -12.75 5.97
N ALA A 115 15.56 -13.61 5.84
CA ALA A 115 14.51 -13.45 4.84
C ALA A 115 13.60 -12.27 5.20
N GLY A 116 13.14 -12.19 6.46
CA GLY A 116 12.40 -11.03 6.95
C GLY A 116 13.23 -9.75 6.86
N ALA A 117 14.51 -9.78 7.24
CA ALA A 117 15.39 -8.63 7.11
C ALA A 117 15.54 -8.14 5.66
N ALA A 118 15.59 -9.06 4.68
CA ALA A 118 15.59 -8.71 3.26
C ALA A 118 14.27 -8.07 2.81
N LEU A 119 13.13 -8.56 3.31
CA LEU A 119 11.83 -7.91 3.07
C LEU A 119 11.78 -6.51 3.68
N LEU A 120 12.37 -6.31 4.87
CA LEU A 120 12.45 -4.99 5.49
C LEU A 120 13.39 -4.01 4.76
N ALA A 121 14.24 -4.50 3.85
CA ALA A 121 15.18 -3.69 3.08
C ALA A 121 14.63 -3.21 1.72
N ARG A 122 13.36 -3.50 1.40
CA ARG A 122 12.70 -3.07 0.15
C ARG A 122 11.81 -1.83 0.39
N PRO A 123 11.42 -1.09 -0.67
CA PRO A 123 10.54 0.06 -0.51
C PRO A 123 9.13 -0.40 -0.12
N VAL A 124 8.30 0.52 0.35
CA VAL A 124 6.88 0.23 0.56
C VAL A 124 6.16 0.13 -0.78
N LEU A 125 5.34 -0.90 -0.94
CA LEU A 125 4.32 -0.96 -1.98
C LEU A 125 2.97 -0.51 -1.42
N VAL A 126 2.36 0.46 -2.09
CA VAL A 126 0.98 0.89 -1.86
C VAL A 126 0.12 0.52 -3.06
N ALA A 127 -0.93 -0.26 -2.86
CA ALA A 127 -1.88 -0.65 -3.90
C ALA A 127 -3.25 0.00 -3.68
N LYS A 128 -3.78 0.70 -4.70
CA LYS A 128 -5.16 1.19 -4.68
C LYS A 128 -6.11 0.06 -5.02
N MET A 129 -6.88 -0.42 -4.05
CA MET A 129 -7.78 -1.55 -4.20
C MET A 129 -9.25 -1.15 -4.19
N ASP A 130 -10.07 -1.91 -4.91
CA ASP A 130 -11.51 -1.78 -4.91
C ASP A 130 -12.12 -2.26 -3.58
N ASN A 131 -13.18 -1.59 -3.16
CA ASN A 131 -13.99 -2.00 -2.03
C ASN A 131 -15.49 -2.03 -2.37
N SER A 132 -15.86 -2.04 -3.66
CA SER A 132 -17.25 -2.27 -4.04
C SER A 132 -17.68 -3.71 -3.74
N PRO A 133 -18.97 -3.96 -3.49
CA PRO A 133 -19.49 -5.32 -3.24
C PRO A 133 -19.13 -6.32 -4.35
N GLU A 134 -19.09 -5.87 -5.61
CA GLU A 134 -18.76 -6.70 -6.78
C GLU A 134 -17.28 -7.12 -6.81
N ALA A 135 -16.41 -6.32 -6.19
CA ALA A 135 -14.99 -6.61 -6.08
C ALA A 135 -14.65 -7.59 -4.96
N MET A 136 -15.54 -7.78 -3.99
CA MET A 136 -15.31 -8.67 -2.85
C MET A 136 -15.50 -10.16 -3.20
N PRO A 137 -14.73 -11.08 -2.58
CA PRO A 137 -13.60 -10.81 -1.71
C PRO A 137 -12.37 -10.29 -2.50
N GLN A 138 -11.57 -9.45 -1.85
CA GLN A 138 -10.27 -9.01 -2.34
C GLN A 138 -9.24 -10.15 -2.27
N ILE A 139 -8.20 -10.05 -3.10
CA ILE A 139 -7.04 -10.95 -3.11
C ILE A 139 -5.88 -10.26 -2.41
N GLY A 140 -5.24 -10.94 -1.46
CA GLY A 140 -3.99 -10.52 -0.82
C GLY A 140 -4.12 -9.42 0.24
N ILE A 141 -5.33 -8.96 0.55
CA ILE A 141 -5.56 -7.88 1.54
C ILE A 141 -5.14 -8.29 2.95
N GLU A 142 -5.27 -9.58 3.29
CA GLU A 142 -4.89 -10.17 4.58
C GLU A 142 -3.37 -10.18 4.82
N GLN A 143 -2.58 -9.96 3.77
CA GLN A 143 -1.13 -9.90 3.82
C GLN A 143 -0.61 -8.45 3.95
N ALA A 144 -1.50 -7.46 3.95
CA ALA A 144 -1.12 -6.07 4.13
C ALA A 144 -0.57 -5.81 5.54
N ASP A 145 0.42 -4.94 5.63
CA ASP A 145 0.90 -4.37 6.89
C ASP A 145 -0.06 -3.31 7.41
N MET A 146 -0.74 -2.61 6.50
CA MET A 146 -1.74 -1.60 6.80
C MET A 146 -2.80 -1.54 5.70
N VAL A 147 -4.05 -1.28 6.10
CA VAL A 147 -5.16 -0.99 5.20
C VAL A 147 -5.74 0.36 5.61
N ILE A 148 -5.74 1.32 4.69
CA ILE A 148 -6.40 2.61 4.87
C ILE A 148 -7.67 2.61 4.02
N GLU A 149 -8.81 2.86 4.65
CA GLU A 149 -10.08 3.04 3.96
C GLU A 149 -10.36 4.52 3.69
N LEU A 150 -10.57 4.88 2.44
CA LEU A 150 -10.90 6.24 2.05
C LEU A 150 -12.28 6.28 1.40
N LYS A 151 -13.15 7.18 1.83
CA LYS A 151 -14.41 7.46 1.14
C LYS A 151 -14.12 8.25 -0.14
N VAL A 152 -14.47 7.68 -1.29
CA VAL A 152 -14.22 8.23 -2.62
C VAL A 152 -15.42 7.96 -3.53
N GLU A 153 -16.07 9.02 -4.03
CA GLU A 153 -17.19 8.88 -5.00
C GLU A 153 -18.41 8.12 -4.44
N GLY A 154 -18.67 8.25 -3.15
CA GLY A 154 -19.85 7.65 -2.50
C GLY A 154 -19.69 6.18 -2.08
N ILE A 155 -18.58 5.53 -2.44
CA ILE A 155 -18.14 4.21 -1.92
C ILE A 155 -16.74 4.40 -1.33
N SER A 156 -16.23 3.48 -0.53
CA SER A 156 -14.83 3.51 -0.13
C SER A 156 -13.92 2.78 -1.12
N ARG A 157 -12.61 3.10 -1.05
CA ARG A 157 -11.54 2.31 -1.66
C ARG A 157 -10.46 2.09 -0.62
N TYR A 158 -9.73 1.00 -0.76
CA TYR A 158 -8.59 0.74 0.08
C TYR A 158 -7.30 1.27 -0.53
N MET A 159 -6.41 1.73 0.33
CA MET A 159 -4.99 1.88 0.08
C MET A 159 -4.30 0.84 0.97
N THR A 160 -3.89 -0.28 0.36
CA THR A 160 -3.23 -1.38 1.07
C THR A 160 -1.73 -1.24 0.95
N VAL A 161 -1.05 -1.46 2.06
CA VAL A 161 0.38 -1.17 2.23
C VAL A 161 1.11 -2.46 2.54
N PHE A 162 2.19 -2.73 1.81
CA PHE A 162 2.96 -3.98 1.91
C PHE A 162 4.46 -3.69 1.98
N GLN A 163 5.13 -4.34 2.92
CA GLN A 163 6.59 -4.35 3.02
C GLN A 163 7.11 -5.57 3.80
N SER A 164 6.48 -5.97 4.91
CA SER A 164 7.05 -6.99 5.81
C SER A 164 6.79 -8.44 5.41
N LYS A 165 5.87 -8.69 4.46
CA LYS A 165 5.50 -10.04 3.98
C LYS A 165 5.64 -10.16 2.47
N ASP A 166 6.09 -11.31 2.00
CA ASP A 166 6.07 -11.56 0.56
C ASP A 166 4.64 -11.87 0.09
N VAL A 167 4.18 -11.15 -0.94
CA VAL A 167 2.82 -11.23 -1.47
C VAL A 167 2.93 -11.50 -2.96
N GLN A 168 2.14 -12.43 -3.46
CA GLN A 168 2.21 -12.82 -4.88
C GLN A 168 1.24 -12.00 -5.73
N GLN A 169 0.00 -11.83 -5.27
CA GLN A 169 -1.04 -11.15 -6.02
C GLN A 169 -1.92 -10.29 -5.11
N VAL A 170 -2.34 -9.13 -5.64
CA VAL A 170 -3.21 -8.19 -4.93
C VAL A 170 -4.27 -7.63 -5.88
N GLY A 171 -5.52 -7.52 -5.44
CA GLY A 171 -6.55 -6.82 -6.21
C GLY A 171 -7.99 -7.06 -5.71
N PRO A 172 -9.01 -6.52 -6.39
CA PRO A 172 -8.91 -5.79 -7.64
C PRO A 172 -8.28 -4.39 -7.50
N ILE A 173 -7.37 -4.02 -8.40
CA ILE A 173 -6.72 -2.70 -8.44
C ILE A 173 -7.65 -1.68 -9.08
N ARG A 174 -7.68 -0.47 -8.51
CA ARG A 174 -8.54 0.64 -8.94
C ARG A 174 -7.77 1.93 -9.09
N SER A 175 -8.52 2.94 -9.52
CA SER A 175 -7.99 4.24 -9.83
C SER A 175 -7.50 4.98 -8.59
N ALA A 176 -6.44 5.78 -8.78
CA ALA A 176 -5.97 6.74 -7.79
C ALA A 176 -6.86 7.99 -7.75
N ARG A 177 -6.73 8.84 -6.75
CA ARG A 177 -7.43 10.11 -6.59
C ARG A 177 -6.45 11.24 -6.27
N THR A 178 -6.88 12.47 -6.51
CA THR A 178 -6.03 13.66 -6.30
C THR A 178 -5.62 13.86 -4.85
N SER A 179 -6.35 13.27 -3.90
CA SER A 179 -6.02 13.27 -2.47
C SER A 179 -5.06 12.15 -2.07
N ASP A 180 -4.76 11.18 -2.93
CA ASP A 180 -3.89 10.05 -2.58
C ASP A 180 -2.46 10.50 -2.21
N PRO A 181 -1.82 11.47 -2.91
CA PRO A 181 -0.50 11.95 -2.52
C PRO A 181 -0.38 12.43 -1.08
N ASP A 182 -1.42 13.08 -0.53
CA ASP A 182 -1.39 13.60 0.84
C ASP A 182 -1.19 12.47 1.87
N LEU A 183 -1.80 11.31 1.62
CA LEU A 183 -1.60 10.13 2.46
C LEU A 183 -0.30 9.41 2.15
N LEU A 184 0.10 9.34 0.87
CA LEU A 184 1.30 8.63 0.46
C LEU A 184 2.59 9.23 1.06
N ALA A 185 2.57 10.52 1.42
CA ALA A 185 3.72 11.23 1.98
C ALA A 185 4.25 10.60 3.28
N MET A 186 3.37 9.94 4.06
CA MET A 186 3.80 9.28 5.30
C MET A 186 4.77 8.11 5.06
N PHE A 187 4.79 7.53 3.86
CA PHE A 187 5.65 6.39 3.51
C PHE A 187 6.99 6.79 2.88
N GLY A 188 7.31 8.09 2.78
CA GLY A 188 8.55 8.56 2.19
C GLY A 188 8.50 8.52 0.65
N ARG A 189 9.03 7.47 0.02
CA ARG A 189 9.00 7.29 -1.46
C ARG A 189 8.41 5.93 -1.85
N PRO A 190 7.10 5.71 -1.69
CA PRO A 190 6.48 4.43 -1.96
C PRO A 190 6.41 4.11 -3.46
N LEU A 191 6.43 2.81 -3.79
CA LEU A 191 5.88 2.29 -5.03
C LEU A 191 4.35 2.37 -4.96
N VAL A 192 3.71 2.87 -6.00
CA VAL A 192 2.25 3.03 -6.02
C VAL A 192 1.66 2.33 -7.24
N ALA A 193 0.86 1.30 -6.97
CA ALA A 193 0.16 0.50 -7.95
C ALA A 193 -1.31 0.92 -8.04
N TRP A 194 -1.75 1.32 -9.24
CA TRP A 194 -3.09 1.84 -9.48
C TRP A 194 -3.51 1.67 -10.94
N SER A 195 -4.81 1.65 -11.20
CA SER A 195 -5.36 1.29 -12.52
C SER A 195 -5.45 2.45 -13.52
N GLY A 196 -5.02 3.66 -13.16
CA GLY A 196 -5.25 4.90 -13.92
C GLY A 196 -6.25 5.85 -13.23
N GLY A 197 -6.63 6.94 -13.89
CA GLY A 197 -7.53 7.96 -13.35
C GLY A 197 -8.00 8.89 -14.46
N ASN A 198 -8.74 9.94 -14.11
CA ASN A 198 -8.93 11.03 -15.07
C ASN A 198 -7.60 11.78 -15.29
N GLU A 199 -7.55 12.63 -16.31
CA GLU A 199 -6.33 13.35 -16.69
C GLU A 199 -5.73 14.16 -15.52
N ASN A 200 -6.58 14.81 -14.73
CA ASN A 200 -6.14 15.55 -13.55
C ASN A 200 -5.46 14.66 -12.50
N VAL A 201 -6.01 13.47 -12.21
CA VAL A 201 -5.37 12.51 -11.29
C VAL A 201 -4.02 12.05 -11.84
N VAL A 202 -3.96 11.73 -13.13
CA VAL A 202 -2.71 11.28 -13.76
C VAL A 202 -1.65 12.38 -13.67
N GLN A 203 -2.04 13.63 -13.93
CA GLN A 203 -1.17 14.79 -13.83
C GLN A 203 -0.67 15.01 -12.40
N VAL A 204 -1.57 14.96 -11.40
CA VAL A 204 -1.19 15.08 -9.98
C VAL A 204 -0.17 14.01 -9.56
N MET A 205 -0.38 12.76 -9.98
CA MET A 205 0.59 11.68 -9.69
C MET A 205 1.93 11.92 -10.40
N ALA A 206 1.93 12.42 -11.64
CA ALA A 206 3.15 12.75 -12.39
C ALA A 206 3.91 13.94 -11.79
N ASP A 207 3.20 14.96 -11.29
CA ASP A 207 3.76 16.15 -10.65
C ASP A 207 4.21 15.89 -9.20
N THR A 208 4.13 14.64 -8.73
CA THR A 208 4.56 14.22 -7.40
C THR A 208 5.78 13.27 -7.49
N PRO A 209 6.99 13.79 -7.80
CA PRO A 209 8.15 12.98 -8.21
C PRO A 209 8.79 12.14 -7.08
N TRP A 210 8.35 12.32 -5.84
CA TRP A 210 8.77 11.45 -4.74
C TRP A 210 7.97 10.14 -4.70
N ILE A 211 6.81 10.07 -5.37
CA ILE A 211 6.06 8.83 -5.56
C ILE A 211 6.65 8.06 -6.74
N GLN A 212 6.98 6.78 -6.53
CA GLN A 212 7.32 5.88 -7.61
C GLN A 212 6.03 5.27 -8.18
N SER A 213 5.42 5.97 -9.15
CA SER A 213 4.18 5.50 -9.78
C SER A 213 4.47 4.33 -10.73
N VAL A 214 3.88 3.17 -10.44
CA VAL A 214 3.96 1.96 -11.26
C VAL A 214 2.54 1.56 -11.65
N SER A 215 1.87 2.41 -12.42
CA SER A 215 0.46 2.21 -12.82
C SER A 215 0.30 1.10 -13.86
N HIS A 216 -0.94 0.65 -14.08
CA HIS A 216 -1.29 -0.28 -15.17
C HIS A 216 -0.81 0.19 -16.55
N SER A 217 -0.77 1.50 -16.79
CA SER A 217 -0.30 2.03 -18.08
C SER A 217 1.24 2.05 -18.18
N GLN A 218 1.94 2.12 -17.05
CA GLN A 218 3.41 2.19 -16.99
C GLN A 218 4.05 0.80 -16.93
N ALA A 219 3.40 -0.17 -16.30
CA ALA A 219 3.91 -1.52 -16.10
C ALA A 219 2.84 -2.59 -16.47
N PRO A 220 2.33 -2.61 -17.72
CA PRO A 220 1.18 -3.44 -18.08
C PRO A 220 1.39 -4.95 -17.87
N ASP A 221 2.63 -5.41 -17.90
CA ASP A 221 3.03 -6.81 -17.65
C ASP A 221 2.92 -7.25 -16.18
N ALA A 222 2.88 -6.28 -15.25
CA ALA A 222 2.63 -6.46 -13.83
C ALA A 222 1.14 -6.56 -13.49
N TYR A 223 0.25 -6.51 -14.48
CA TYR A 223 -1.19 -6.57 -14.28
C TYR A 223 -1.84 -7.61 -15.17
N SER A 224 -2.88 -8.25 -14.66
CA SER A 224 -3.70 -9.20 -15.42
C SER A 224 -5.18 -9.03 -15.09
N ARG A 225 -6.05 -9.51 -15.99
CA ARG A 225 -7.50 -9.50 -15.76
C ARG A 225 -7.94 -10.91 -15.37
N SER A 226 -8.53 -11.05 -14.19
CA SER A 226 -9.18 -12.29 -13.76
C SER A 226 -10.49 -12.51 -14.52
N SER A 227 -10.79 -13.76 -14.88
CA SER A 227 -12.08 -14.16 -15.45
C SER A 227 -13.18 -14.34 -14.40
N ALA A 228 -12.82 -14.39 -13.10
CA ALA A 228 -13.77 -14.63 -12.01
C ALA A 228 -14.72 -13.45 -11.76
N LYS A 229 -14.34 -12.24 -12.18
CA LYS A 229 -15.11 -11.00 -12.00
C LYS A 229 -15.16 -10.21 -13.31
N LYS A 230 -16.19 -9.39 -13.48
CA LYS A 230 -16.29 -8.49 -14.64
C LYS A 230 -15.45 -7.23 -14.41
N ALA A 231 -14.95 -6.64 -15.50
CA ALA A 231 -14.40 -5.30 -15.44
C ALA A 231 -15.48 -4.31 -14.92
N PRO A 232 -15.11 -3.32 -14.09
CA PRO A 232 -13.75 -2.94 -13.71
C PRO A 232 -13.14 -3.71 -12.51
N HIS A 233 -13.87 -4.66 -11.90
CA HIS A 233 -13.56 -5.30 -10.61
C HIS A 233 -12.66 -6.55 -10.72
N ASN A 234 -11.79 -6.61 -11.73
CA ASN A 234 -11.03 -7.82 -12.04
C ASN A 234 -9.56 -7.58 -12.42
N LEU A 235 -9.02 -6.37 -12.20
CA LEU A 235 -7.61 -6.08 -12.46
C LEU A 235 -6.76 -6.57 -11.27
N ILE A 236 -5.88 -7.53 -11.47
CA ILE A 236 -5.03 -8.12 -10.43
C ILE A 236 -3.57 -7.72 -10.67
N LEU A 237 -2.90 -7.32 -9.60
CA LEU A 237 -1.48 -6.99 -9.54
C LEU A 237 -0.65 -8.26 -9.35
N ASP A 238 0.46 -8.37 -10.09
CA ASP A 238 1.57 -9.29 -9.85
C ASP A 238 2.63 -8.52 -9.04
N VAL A 239 2.67 -8.78 -7.74
CA VAL A 239 3.46 -7.97 -6.79
C VAL A 239 4.97 -8.13 -7.00
N PRO A 240 5.52 -9.34 -7.22
CA PRO A 240 6.95 -9.50 -7.52
C PRO A 240 7.41 -8.65 -8.70
N LYS A 241 6.60 -8.54 -9.77
CA LYS A 241 6.92 -7.68 -10.91
C LYS A 241 6.93 -6.20 -10.56
N ILE A 242 6.09 -5.72 -9.64
CA ILE A 242 6.10 -4.31 -9.26
C ILE A 242 7.42 -3.91 -8.58
N TYR A 243 8.00 -4.79 -7.76
CA TYR A 243 9.27 -4.52 -7.12
C TYR A 243 10.46 -4.44 -8.10
N THR A 244 10.35 -4.95 -9.32
CA THR A 244 11.41 -4.80 -10.34
C THR A 244 11.50 -3.38 -10.90
N TYR A 245 10.45 -2.57 -10.71
CA TYR A 245 10.42 -1.15 -11.08
C TYR A 245 10.94 -0.23 -9.96
N ALA A 246 11.35 -0.80 -8.82
CA ALA A 246 11.88 -0.03 -7.70
C ALA A 246 13.23 0.62 -8.03
N ASP A 247 13.38 1.89 -7.65
CA ASP A 247 14.66 2.60 -7.64
C ASP A 247 15.72 1.81 -6.87
N GLN A 248 16.97 1.92 -7.33
CA GLN A 248 18.15 1.32 -6.69
C GLN A 248 19.16 2.42 -6.30
N PRO A 249 19.60 2.48 -5.04
CA PRO A 249 19.14 1.67 -3.90
C PRO A 249 17.69 2.03 -3.48
N PRO A 250 16.94 1.09 -2.88
CA PRO A 250 15.57 1.36 -2.45
C PRO A 250 15.52 2.38 -1.32
N VAL A 251 14.48 3.21 -1.31
CA VAL A 251 14.18 4.11 -0.19
C VAL A 251 13.26 3.41 0.79
N LEU A 252 13.74 3.27 2.02
CA LEU A 252 13.00 2.60 3.10
C LEU A 252 11.85 3.48 3.63
N PRO A 253 10.77 2.87 4.13
CA PRO A 253 9.68 3.61 4.78
C PRO A 253 10.13 4.50 5.92
N ASN A 254 9.43 5.61 6.11
CA ASN A 254 9.43 6.29 7.40
C ASN A 254 8.75 5.42 8.46
N LYS A 255 9.19 5.57 9.71
CA LYS A 255 8.50 5.00 10.87
C LYS A 255 7.16 5.72 11.05
N LEU A 256 6.06 4.98 11.14
CA LEU A 256 4.72 5.58 11.25
C LEU A 256 4.34 5.93 12.69
N PHE A 257 4.71 5.07 13.63
CA PHE A 257 4.39 5.21 15.05
C PHE A 257 5.61 4.93 15.90
N ASP A 258 5.59 5.37 17.15
CA ASP A 258 6.51 4.85 18.15
C ASP A 258 6.01 3.50 18.66
N TYR A 259 6.85 2.48 18.50
CA TYR A 259 6.58 1.12 18.97
C TYR A 259 7.37 0.85 20.23
N VAL A 260 6.71 0.27 21.22
CA VAL A 260 7.39 -0.28 22.40
C VAL A 260 8.05 -1.60 22.08
N ALA A 261 9.14 -1.93 22.79
CA ALA A 261 9.80 -3.21 22.63
C ALA A 261 8.90 -4.37 23.11
N PRO A 262 9.10 -5.60 22.61
CA PRO A 262 8.38 -6.76 23.12
C PRO A 262 8.45 -6.85 24.65
N GLY A 263 7.30 -6.91 25.31
CA GLY A 263 7.18 -7.00 26.78
C GLY A 263 7.31 -5.67 27.52
N GLN A 264 7.51 -4.53 26.84
CA GLN A 264 7.41 -3.22 27.48
C GLN A 264 5.96 -2.76 27.61
N ASP A 265 5.67 -2.11 28.73
CA ASP A 265 4.37 -1.47 28.98
C ASP A 265 4.22 -0.25 28.04
N PRO A 266 3.19 -0.21 27.17
CA PRO A 266 2.91 0.95 26.32
C PRO A 266 2.46 2.17 27.12
N GLY A 267 2.11 2.01 28.41
CA GLY A 267 1.52 3.06 29.23
C GLY A 267 0.09 3.40 28.82
N GLY A 268 -0.45 4.47 29.41
CA GLY A 268 -1.83 4.93 29.18
C GLY A 268 -2.89 4.19 30.01
N THR A 269 -4.14 4.64 29.88
CA THR A 269 -5.29 3.99 30.53
C THR A 269 -5.97 3.07 29.52
N PRO A 270 -6.09 1.76 29.78
CA PRO A 270 -6.83 0.86 28.91
C PRO A 270 -8.26 1.35 28.71
N VAL A 271 -8.68 1.48 27.46
CA VAL A 271 -10.08 1.76 27.09
C VAL A 271 -10.76 0.46 26.66
N LEU A 272 -12.05 0.33 26.93
CA LEU A 272 -12.83 -0.87 26.58
C LEU A 272 -13.15 -0.97 25.08
N GLY A 273 -12.90 0.09 24.31
CA GLY A 273 -13.13 0.14 22.88
C GLY A 273 -13.00 1.55 22.32
N PHE A 274 -13.15 1.66 20.99
CA PHE A 274 -13.28 2.92 20.26
C PHE A 274 -14.70 2.99 19.70
N ASP A 275 -15.36 4.13 19.85
CA ASP A 275 -16.59 4.41 19.12
C ASP A 275 -16.19 4.90 17.72
N MET A 276 -16.52 4.12 16.67
CA MET A 276 -16.14 4.39 15.27
C MET A 276 -17.35 4.68 14.42
#